data_AF-A0A7H0H452-F1
#
_entry.id   AF-A0A7H0H452-F1
#
_cell.length_a   1.000
_cell.length_b   1.000
_cell.length_c   1.000
_cell.angle_alpha   90.00
_cell.angle_beta   90.00
_cell.angle_gamma   90.00
#
_symmetry.space_group_name_H-M   'P 1'
#
loop_
_entity.id
_entity.type
_entity.pdbx_description
1 polymer ?
#
loop_
_entity_poly.entity_id
_entity_poly.type
_entity_poly.pdbx_seq_one_letter_code
_entity_poly.pdbx_strand_id
1 'polypeptide(L)'
;MHAVNYQELPFGGAGAARLYEFLPDEGVCQVISICPSLHRPDVLRSVAARRRLNLSRPEDQFAFSLPPALGGRRAPWQAQGLELLLERAEPGEFRLELPGRYVLEVEATLPAVMHREWQVLLSRLGPAPGSPEPLAAVSLSSENFLGWMAFTADGEAWATSHEHPPGDTVTLVIANGDRGGVWIDGDPVGRINPAIRAGLVDGPWRWRLGGGEYEGVPADPFRGTVMRLRAWG
;
A
#
# COMPACT_ATOMS: atom_id res chain seq x y z
N MET A 1 5.10 -3.94 -18.65
CA MET A 1 5.22 -4.44 -20.03
C MET A 1 5.88 -5.81 -19.99
N HIS A 2 5.26 -6.83 -20.57
CA HIS A 2 5.84 -8.18 -20.65
C HIS A 2 6.03 -8.56 -22.13
N ALA A 3 7.24 -8.96 -22.49
CA ALA A 3 7.54 -9.49 -23.83
C ALA A 3 7.26 -11.00 -23.81
N VAL A 4 6.30 -11.46 -24.62
CA VAL A 4 5.92 -12.87 -24.70
C VAL A 4 6.41 -13.44 -26.02
N ASN A 5 7.17 -14.53 -25.95
CA ASN A 5 7.55 -15.30 -27.12
C ASN A 5 6.42 -16.29 -27.46
N TYR A 6 5.67 -16.00 -28.52
CA TYR A 6 4.68 -16.93 -29.05
C TYR A 6 5.35 -17.87 -30.06
N GLN A 7 5.68 -19.09 -29.61
CA GLN A 7 6.32 -20.11 -30.45
C GLN A 7 5.47 -20.55 -31.65
N GLU A 8 4.16 -20.27 -31.64
CA GLU A 8 3.22 -20.63 -32.72
C GLU A 8 3.13 -19.57 -33.84
N LEU A 9 3.79 -18.41 -33.68
CA LEU A 9 3.81 -17.35 -34.69
C LEU A 9 4.96 -17.52 -35.69
N PRO A 10 4.82 -17.02 -36.94
CA PRO A 10 5.95 -16.89 -37.87
C PRO A 10 7.12 -16.16 -37.18
N PHE A 11 8.34 -16.67 -37.35
CA PHE A 11 9.56 -16.19 -36.67
C PHE A 11 9.58 -16.34 -35.14
N GLY A 12 8.78 -17.26 -34.58
CA GLY A 12 8.78 -17.56 -33.14
C GLY A 12 8.26 -16.40 -32.29
N GLY A 13 7.31 -15.62 -32.80
CA GLY A 13 6.68 -14.53 -32.04
C GLY A 13 7.61 -13.40 -31.62
N ALA A 14 8.78 -13.28 -32.26
CA ALA A 14 9.73 -12.22 -32.02
C ALA A 14 9.06 -10.83 -32.19
N GLY A 15 8.88 -10.13 -31.07
CA GLY A 15 8.40 -8.74 -31.03
C GLY A 15 6.95 -8.54 -30.59
N ALA A 16 6.19 -9.57 -30.24
CA ALA A 16 4.87 -9.38 -29.63
C ALA A 16 5.00 -8.86 -28.18
N ALA A 17 4.31 -7.78 -27.85
CA ALA A 17 4.26 -7.20 -26.51
C ALA A 17 2.86 -7.35 -25.92
N ARG A 18 2.76 -7.68 -24.63
CA ARG A 18 1.52 -7.55 -23.87
C ARG A 18 1.59 -6.34 -22.94
N LEU A 19 0.58 -5.49 -23.07
CA LEU A 19 0.29 -4.42 -22.13
C LEU A 19 -0.76 -4.92 -21.15
N TYR A 20 -0.48 -4.72 -19.87
CA TYR A 20 -1.38 -5.05 -18.77
C TYR A 20 -1.74 -3.72 -18.12
N GLU A 21 -3.03 -3.41 -18.12
CA GLU A 21 -3.58 -2.29 -17.37
C GLU A 21 -4.31 -2.88 -16.16
N PHE A 22 -3.82 -2.54 -14.97
CA PHE A 22 -4.42 -2.97 -13.72
C PHE A 22 -5.41 -1.89 -13.31
N LEU A 23 -6.67 -2.28 -13.07
CA LEU A 23 -7.72 -1.43 -12.53
C LEU A 23 -8.13 -2.00 -11.17
N PRO A 24 -7.36 -1.74 -10.09
CA PRO A 24 -7.58 -2.33 -8.78
C PRO A 24 -8.95 -1.99 -8.21
N ASP A 25 -9.48 -0.79 -8.42
CA ASP A 25 -10.80 -0.40 -7.90
C ASP A 25 -11.94 -1.23 -8.51
N GLU A 26 -11.80 -1.57 -9.79
CA GLU A 26 -12.74 -2.40 -10.53
C GLU A 26 -12.48 -3.90 -10.33
N GLY A 27 -11.33 -4.27 -9.75
CA GLY A 27 -10.94 -5.65 -9.54
C GLY A 27 -10.65 -6.40 -10.83
N VAL A 28 -10.17 -5.71 -11.86
CA VAL A 28 -9.87 -6.30 -13.17
C VAL A 28 -8.49 -5.89 -13.70
N CYS A 29 -7.88 -6.78 -14.46
CA CYS A 29 -6.74 -6.44 -15.31
C CYS A 29 -7.17 -6.58 -16.76
N GLN A 30 -6.97 -5.53 -17.54
CA GLN A 30 -7.18 -5.54 -18.98
C GLN A 30 -5.85 -5.84 -19.67
N VAL A 31 -5.89 -6.66 -20.70
CA VAL A 31 -4.71 -7.09 -21.46
C VAL A 31 -4.91 -6.76 -22.91
N ILE A 32 -3.91 -6.09 -23.50
CA ILE A 32 -3.83 -5.85 -24.94
C ILE A 32 -2.54 -6.45 -25.48
N SER A 33 -2.65 -7.24 -26.55
CA SER A 33 -1.50 -7.76 -27.29
C SER A 33 -1.20 -6.89 -28.51
N ILE A 34 0.05 -6.48 -28.68
CA ILE A 34 0.55 -5.71 -29.81
C ILE A 34 1.58 -6.54 -30.55
N CYS A 35 1.44 -6.68 -31.88
CA CYS A 35 2.42 -7.34 -32.74
C CYS A 35 2.93 -6.37 -33.82
N PRO A 36 4.10 -5.73 -33.64
CA PRO A 36 4.64 -4.72 -34.57
C PRO A 36 4.90 -5.25 -35.99
N SER A 37 5.13 -6.56 -36.13
CA SER A 37 5.35 -7.20 -37.42
C SER A 37 4.11 -7.20 -38.34
N LEU A 38 2.93 -6.88 -37.80
CA LEU A 38 1.69 -6.71 -38.55
C LEU A 38 1.71 -5.55 -39.56
N HIS A 39 2.64 -4.60 -39.42
CA HIS A 39 2.78 -3.49 -40.36
C HIS A 39 3.72 -3.80 -41.54
N ARG A 40 4.33 -4.99 -41.58
CA ARG A 40 5.28 -5.37 -42.63
C ARG A 40 4.57 -5.90 -43.89
N PRO A 41 4.76 -5.29 -45.08
CA PRO A 41 4.06 -5.70 -46.31
C PRO A 41 4.29 -7.16 -46.72
N ASP A 42 5.49 -7.67 -46.47
CA ASP A 42 5.94 -9.05 -46.70
C ASP A 42 5.19 -10.07 -45.82
N VAL A 43 4.89 -9.70 -44.59
CA VAL A 43 4.10 -10.50 -43.64
C VAL A 43 2.62 -10.47 -44.01
N LEU A 44 2.09 -9.30 -44.37
CA LEU A 44 0.71 -9.10 -44.82
C LEU A 44 0.42 -9.77 -46.17
N ARG A 45 1.42 -10.12 -46.98
CA ARG A 45 1.20 -10.82 -48.26
C ARG A 45 1.10 -12.34 -48.10
N SER A 46 1.60 -12.92 -47.00
CA SER A 46 1.48 -14.36 -46.75
C SER A 46 0.11 -14.73 -46.16
N VAL A 47 -0.62 -15.64 -46.81
CA VAL A 47 -1.93 -16.14 -46.33
C VAL A 47 -1.79 -16.96 -45.04
N ALA A 48 -0.71 -17.74 -44.92
CA ALA A 48 -0.41 -18.52 -43.72
C ALA A 48 0.00 -17.61 -42.54
N ALA A 49 0.76 -16.56 -42.81
CA ALA A 49 1.12 -15.56 -41.79
C ALA A 49 -0.11 -14.78 -41.33
N ARG A 50 -0.97 -14.31 -42.25
CA ARG A 50 -2.24 -13.64 -41.92
C ARG A 50 -3.21 -14.48 -41.09
N ARG A 51 -3.25 -15.80 -41.29
CA ARG A 51 -4.07 -16.71 -40.48
C ARG A 51 -3.52 -16.90 -39.07
N ARG A 52 -2.20 -16.85 -38.89
CA ARG A 52 -1.51 -17.06 -37.60
C ARG A 52 -1.28 -15.76 -36.80
N LEU A 53 -1.19 -14.61 -37.46
CA LEU A 53 -0.84 -13.31 -36.87
C LEU A 53 -2.03 -12.45 -36.43
N ASN A 54 -3.26 -12.98 -36.36
CA ASN A 54 -4.39 -12.22 -35.82
C ASN A 54 -4.26 -12.08 -34.30
N LEU A 55 -3.30 -11.26 -33.85
CA LEU A 55 -3.05 -10.90 -32.46
C LEU A 55 -3.16 -9.38 -32.33
N SER A 56 -4.40 -8.90 -32.37
CA SER A 56 -4.87 -7.51 -32.18
C SER A 56 -6.41 -7.41 -32.34
N ARG A 57 -7.11 -8.54 -32.48
CA ARG A 57 -8.57 -8.57 -32.62
C ARG A 57 -9.23 -8.37 -31.26
N PRO A 58 -10.54 -8.10 -31.20
CA PRO A 58 -11.26 -8.08 -29.92
C PRO A 58 -11.02 -9.33 -29.08
N GLU A 59 -10.79 -10.49 -29.72
CA GLU A 59 -10.45 -11.75 -29.03
C GLU A 59 -9.10 -11.73 -28.29
N ASP A 60 -8.17 -10.84 -28.67
CA ASP A 60 -6.84 -10.66 -28.04
C ASP A 60 -6.80 -9.52 -27.03
N GLN A 61 -7.94 -8.86 -26.85
CA GLN A 61 -8.21 -7.87 -25.83
C GLN A 61 -9.14 -8.52 -24.81
N PHE A 62 -8.58 -8.98 -23.70
CA PHE A 62 -9.38 -9.64 -22.68
C PHE A 62 -9.12 -9.01 -21.33
N ALA A 63 -10.14 -9.07 -20.49
CA ALA A 63 -10.03 -8.74 -19.08
C ALA A 63 -10.10 -10.02 -18.26
N PHE A 64 -9.37 -10.07 -17.17
CA PHE A 64 -9.57 -11.09 -16.14
C PHE A 64 -9.71 -10.42 -14.79
N SER A 65 -10.50 -11.03 -13.90
CA SER A 65 -10.62 -10.55 -12.53
C SER A 65 -9.27 -10.64 -11.84
N LEU A 66 -8.88 -9.54 -11.19
CA LEU A 66 -7.74 -9.57 -10.30
C LEU A 66 -8.01 -10.56 -9.18
N PRO A 67 -6.97 -11.28 -8.72
CA PRO A 67 -7.04 -11.96 -7.44
C PRO A 67 -7.59 -10.99 -6.39
N PRO A 68 -8.42 -11.43 -5.44
CA PRO A 68 -8.95 -10.54 -4.40
C PRO A 68 -7.85 -9.79 -3.63
N ALA A 69 -6.62 -10.29 -3.59
CA ALA A 69 -5.49 -9.58 -2.98
C ALA A 69 -4.99 -8.36 -3.78
N LEU A 70 -5.33 -8.25 -5.06
CA LEU A 70 -4.80 -7.24 -6.00
C LEU A 70 -5.87 -6.24 -6.48
N GLY A 71 -7.16 -6.44 -6.18
CA GLY A 71 -8.22 -5.51 -6.58
C GLY A 71 -9.63 -5.94 -6.17
N GLY A 72 -10.60 -5.05 -6.40
CA GLY A 72 -12.03 -5.22 -6.19
C GLY A 72 -12.44 -5.19 -4.71
N ARG A 73 -11.51 -4.84 -3.81
CA ARG A 73 -11.76 -4.82 -2.37
C ARG A 73 -11.91 -3.40 -1.85
N ARG A 74 -13.00 -3.16 -1.13
CA ARG A 74 -13.18 -1.92 -0.36
C ARG A 74 -12.23 -1.83 0.84
N ALA A 75 -11.62 -2.93 1.26
CA ALA A 75 -10.74 -3.01 2.42
C ALA A 75 -9.42 -3.73 2.07
N PRO A 76 -8.31 -3.43 2.74
CA PRO A 76 -7.05 -4.11 2.54
C PRO A 76 -7.19 -5.61 2.77
N TRP A 77 -6.45 -6.44 2.02
CA TRP A 77 -6.57 -7.90 2.09
C TRP A 77 -6.17 -8.47 3.45
N GLN A 78 -5.35 -7.73 4.20
CA GLN A 78 -4.95 -8.00 5.57
C GLN A 78 -6.16 -8.02 6.52
N ALA A 79 -7.17 -7.21 6.23
CA ALA A 79 -8.40 -7.08 7.04
C ALA A 79 -9.43 -8.18 6.75
N GLN A 80 -9.12 -9.15 5.89
CA GLN A 80 -10.05 -10.24 5.59
C GLN A 80 -10.42 -11.04 6.85
N GLY A 81 -11.70 -11.04 7.18
CA GLY A 81 -12.26 -11.71 8.36
C GLY A 81 -12.25 -10.88 9.64
N LEU A 82 -11.88 -9.59 9.57
CA LEU A 82 -12.00 -8.62 10.67
C LEU A 82 -13.19 -7.69 10.44
N GLU A 83 -13.72 -7.12 11.52
CA GLU A 83 -14.81 -6.14 11.45
C GLU A 83 -14.24 -4.73 11.37
N LEU A 84 -14.91 -3.83 10.62
CA LEU A 84 -14.55 -2.42 10.58
C LEU A 84 -14.97 -1.78 11.90
N LEU A 85 -14.00 -1.32 12.69
CA LEU A 85 -14.23 -0.71 14.01
C LEU A 85 -14.30 0.82 13.93
N LEU A 86 -13.57 1.42 12.99
CA LEU A 86 -13.47 2.87 12.83
C LEU A 86 -13.24 3.24 11.37
N GLU A 87 -13.92 4.29 10.92
CA GLU A 87 -13.56 5.08 9.74
C GLU A 87 -13.60 6.56 10.13
N ARG A 88 -12.53 7.31 9.85
CA ARG A 88 -12.38 8.71 10.26
C ARG A 88 -11.56 9.49 9.25
N ALA A 89 -11.97 10.72 8.94
CA ALA A 89 -11.19 11.66 8.12
C ALA A 89 -10.70 12.88 8.91
N GLU A 90 -11.36 13.21 10.02
CA GLU A 90 -11.08 14.43 10.78
C GLU A 90 -9.84 14.28 11.68
N PRO A 91 -8.91 15.25 11.69
CA PRO A 91 -7.82 15.31 12.65
C PRO A 91 -8.29 15.31 14.12
N GLY A 92 -7.36 15.10 15.04
CA GLY A 92 -7.61 15.19 16.48
C GLY A 92 -7.68 13.84 17.19
N GLU A 93 -8.08 13.89 18.46
CA GLU A 93 -8.06 12.74 19.36
C GLU A 93 -9.33 11.90 19.31
N PHE A 94 -9.16 10.59 19.52
CA PHE A 94 -10.25 9.62 19.59
C PHE A 94 -9.86 8.40 20.42
N ARG A 95 -10.86 7.59 20.80
CA ARG A 95 -10.64 6.31 21.46
C ARG A 95 -10.84 5.17 20.46
N LEU A 96 -9.91 4.22 20.44
CA LEU A 96 -10.01 3.01 19.64
C LEU A 96 -9.21 1.88 20.31
N GLU A 97 -9.90 0.81 20.69
CA GLU A 97 -9.29 -0.34 21.36
C GLU A 97 -8.92 -1.41 20.32
N LEU A 98 -7.66 -1.87 20.33
CA LEU A 98 -7.15 -2.90 19.41
C LEU A 98 -6.40 -3.99 20.20
N PRO A 99 -7.06 -4.72 21.13
CA PRO A 99 -6.40 -5.67 22.03
C PRO A 99 -5.93 -6.96 21.36
N GLY A 100 -6.40 -7.23 20.13
CA GLY A 100 -6.17 -8.50 19.43
C GLY A 100 -5.48 -8.33 18.08
N ARG A 101 -6.01 -9.04 17.08
CA ARG A 101 -5.63 -8.83 15.68
C ARG A 101 -6.16 -7.49 15.22
N TYR A 102 -5.37 -6.73 14.49
CA TYR A 102 -5.80 -5.46 13.93
C TYR A 102 -5.21 -5.20 12.55
N VAL A 103 -5.90 -4.32 11.82
CA VAL A 103 -5.38 -3.66 10.63
C VAL A 103 -5.68 -2.17 10.75
N LEU A 104 -4.68 -1.35 10.49
CA LEU A 104 -4.83 0.10 10.32
C LEU A 104 -4.54 0.42 8.87
N GLU A 105 -5.37 1.24 8.25
CA GLU A 105 -5.11 1.83 6.94
C GLU A 105 -5.21 3.34 7.07
N VAL A 106 -4.16 4.04 6.61
CA VAL A 106 -4.05 5.49 6.65
C VAL A 106 -3.80 5.97 5.23
N GLU A 107 -4.70 6.79 4.72
CA GLU A 107 -4.56 7.49 3.45
C GLU A 107 -4.21 8.95 3.75
N ALA A 108 -3.12 9.43 3.16
CA ALA A 108 -2.65 10.78 3.41
C ALA A 108 -1.94 11.37 2.18
N THR A 109 -2.09 12.68 2.02
CA THR A 109 -1.23 13.48 1.15
C THR A 109 -0.08 14.02 1.99
N LEU A 110 1.15 13.70 1.58
CA LEU A 110 2.39 14.16 2.22
C LEU A 110 2.55 15.69 2.05
N PRO A 111 3.33 16.35 2.93
CA PRO A 111 3.62 17.78 2.77
C PRO A 111 4.22 18.08 1.40
N ALA A 112 3.81 19.20 0.80
CA ALA A 112 4.28 19.62 -0.52
C ALA A 112 5.79 19.97 -0.57
N VAL A 113 6.43 20.10 0.60
CA VAL A 113 7.87 20.35 0.75
C VAL A 113 8.42 19.45 1.85
N MET A 114 9.71 19.10 1.74
CA MET A 114 10.40 18.40 2.83
C MET A 114 10.61 19.35 4.01
N HIS A 115 10.19 18.91 5.20
CA HIS A 115 10.42 19.62 6.45
C HIS A 115 11.64 19.03 7.17
N ARG A 116 12.30 19.84 8.00
CA ARG A 116 13.49 19.40 8.75
C ARG A 116 13.11 18.66 10.02
N GLU A 117 11.88 18.84 10.48
CA GLU A 117 11.33 18.23 11.66
C GLU A 117 10.63 16.90 11.32
N TRP A 118 10.59 16.00 12.29
CA TRP A 118 9.72 14.85 12.24
C TRP A 118 8.26 15.28 12.33
N GLN A 119 7.39 14.49 11.72
CA GLN A 119 5.96 14.73 11.68
C GLN A 119 5.23 13.42 11.95
N VAL A 120 4.06 13.48 12.59
CA VAL A 120 3.32 12.28 12.98
C VAL A 120 1.92 12.30 12.39
N LEU A 121 1.61 11.34 11.53
CA LEU A 121 0.31 11.18 10.87
C LEU A 121 -0.74 10.60 11.82
N LEU A 122 -0.34 9.57 12.59
CA LEU A 122 -1.19 8.85 13.53
C LEU A 122 -0.34 8.50 14.75
N SER A 123 -0.86 8.67 15.96
CA SER A 123 -0.19 8.18 17.17
C SER A 123 -1.18 7.56 18.15
N ARG A 124 -0.72 6.54 18.89
CA ARG A 124 -1.37 6.07 20.12
C ARG A 124 -0.66 6.71 21.29
N LEU A 125 -1.39 7.56 22.00
CA LEU A 125 -0.88 8.40 23.08
C LEU A 125 -0.81 7.65 24.41
N GLY A 126 0.07 8.10 25.29
CA GLY A 126 0.28 7.52 26.61
C GLY A 126 1.75 7.21 26.87
N PRO A 127 2.12 6.98 28.14
CA PRO A 127 3.51 6.74 28.52
C PRO A 127 3.95 5.38 27.99
N ALA A 128 4.91 5.38 27.06
CA ALA A 128 5.60 4.16 26.68
C ALA A 128 6.51 3.65 27.81
N PRO A 129 6.69 2.33 27.96
CA PRO A 129 7.59 1.77 28.97
C PRO A 129 9.03 2.28 28.82
N GLY A 130 9.47 3.16 29.73
CA GLY A 130 10.84 3.69 29.75
C GLY A 130 11.20 4.62 28.60
N SER A 131 10.22 5.13 27.85
CA SER A 131 10.42 6.05 26.72
C SER A 131 9.49 7.25 26.80
N PRO A 132 9.94 8.47 26.43
CA PRO A 132 9.07 9.64 26.32
C PRO A 132 8.15 9.58 25.10
N GLU A 133 8.38 8.65 24.18
CA GLU A 133 7.65 8.49 22.91
C GLU A 133 6.21 7.98 23.10
N PRO A 134 5.33 8.17 22.09
CA PRO A 134 4.00 7.59 22.11
C PRO A 134 4.04 6.05 22.06
N LEU A 135 2.98 5.40 22.52
CA LEU A 135 2.83 3.93 22.49
C LEU A 135 2.87 3.34 21.07
N ALA A 136 2.45 4.13 20.08
CA ALA A 136 2.64 3.82 18.68
C ALA A 136 2.61 5.10 17.85
N ALA A 137 3.28 5.12 16.70
CA ALA A 137 3.25 6.23 15.77
C ALA A 137 3.45 5.78 14.32
N VAL A 138 2.71 6.42 13.41
CA VAL A 138 3.05 6.57 12.01
C VAL A 138 3.71 7.93 11.84
N SER A 139 4.98 7.94 11.48
CA SER A 139 5.79 9.16 11.39
C SER A 139 6.34 9.35 9.98
N LEU A 140 6.51 10.61 9.59
CA LEU A 140 7.27 11.03 8.42
C LEU A 140 8.57 11.67 8.92
N SER A 141 9.70 11.10 8.50
CA SER A 141 11.02 11.62 8.88
C SER A 141 11.37 12.90 8.12
N SER A 142 12.44 13.56 8.54
CA SER A 142 13.03 14.73 7.86
C SER A 142 13.63 14.42 6.48
N GLU A 143 13.73 13.14 6.12
CA GLU A 143 14.21 12.63 4.82
C GLU A 143 13.05 11.99 4.05
N ASN A 144 11.80 12.27 4.43
CA ASN A 144 10.58 11.76 3.78
C ASN A 144 10.43 10.23 3.76
N PHE A 145 10.95 9.54 4.78
CA PHE A 145 10.63 8.14 5.05
C PHE A 145 9.37 8.05 5.91
N LEU A 146 8.44 7.18 5.54
CA LEU A 146 7.32 6.79 6.39
C LEU A 146 7.75 5.65 7.31
N GLY A 147 7.49 5.82 8.60
CA GLY A 147 7.82 4.85 9.63
C GLY A 147 6.61 4.45 10.44
N TRP A 148 6.57 3.18 10.85
CA TRP A 148 5.74 2.71 11.95
C TRP A 148 6.65 2.39 13.12
N MET A 149 6.31 2.86 14.31
CA MET A 149 6.89 2.39 15.57
C MET A 149 5.75 2.05 16.52
N ALA A 150 5.86 0.96 17.27
CA ALA A 150 4.94 0.63 18.34
C ALA A 150 5.57 -0.20 19.44
N PHE A 151 5.11 0.00 20.66
CA PHE A 151 5.37 -0.90 21.76
C PHE A 151 4.40 -2.07 21.69
N THR A 152 4.95 -3.28 21.57
CA THR A 152 4.19 -4.53 21.45
C THR A 152 4.52 -5.47 22.60
N ALA A 153 3.74 -6.55 22.75
CA ALA A 153 4.00 -7.59 23.74
C ALA A 153 5.40 -8.23 23.61
N ASP A 154 5.99 -8.21 22.40
CA ASP A 154 7.32 -8.76 22.11
C ASP A 154 8.42 -7.68 22.08
N GLY A 155 8.12 -6.47 22.59
CA GLY A 155 9.03 -5.34 22.61
C GLY A 155 8.72 -4.29 21.55
N GLU A 156 9.69 -3.43 21.27
CA GLU A 156 9.54 -2.36 20.29
C GLU A 156 9.53 -2.91 18.86
N ALA A 157 8.45 -2.66 18.13
CA ALA A 157 8.29 -2.96 16.72
C ALA A 157 8.52 -1.69 15.90
N TRP A 158 9.27 -1.80 14.82
CA TRP A 158 9.49 -0.70 13.89
C TRP A 158 9.47 -1.19 12.44
N ALA A 159 9.05 -0.32 11.52
CA ALA A 159 9.15 -0.49 10.08
C ALA A 159 9.47 0.86 9.44
N THR A 160 10.30 0.89 8.40
CA THR A 160 10.67 2.14 7.71
C THR A 160 10.69 1.94 6.20
N SER A 161 9.99 2.80 5.48
CA SER A 161 9.87 2.79 4.02
C SER A 161 11.15 3.22 3.31
N HIS A 162 11.07 3.31 1.98
CA HIS A 162 11.97 4.14 1.17
C HIS A 162 11.48 5.60 1.15
N GLU A 163 12.27 6.51 0.59
CA GLU A 163 11.94 7.93 0.50
C GLU A 163 10.74 8.14 -0.43
N HIS A 164 9.80 8.99 -0.01
CA HIS A 164 8.67 9.39 -0.84
C HIS A 164 8.81 10.85 -1.34
N PRO A 165 8.46 11.12 -2.60
CA PRO A 165 8.35 12.48 -3.11
C PRO A 165 7.43 13.38 -2.26
N PRO A 166 7.80 14.65 -2.03
CA PRO A 166 6.90 15.63 -1.41
C PRO A 166 5.60 15.80 -2.21
N GLY A 167 4.47 15.92 -1.51
CA GLY A 167 3.15 16.10 -2.11
C GLY A 167 2.47 14.82 -2.59
N ASP A 168 3.14 13.67 -2.53
CA ASP A 168 2.53 12.39 -2.92
C ASP A 168 1.35 12.02 -2.03
N THR A 169 0.38 11.33 -2.62
CA THR A 169 -0.71 10.69 -1.87
C THR A 169 -0.39 9.22 -1.72
N VAL A 170 -0.42 8.74 -0.49
CA VAL A 170 -0.01 7.39 -0.11
C VAL A 170 -1.12 6.70 0.68
N THR A 171 -1.19 5.38 0.53
CA THR A 171 -1.99 4.48 1.38
C THR A 171 -1.06 3.58 2.18
N LEU A 172 -0.98 3.81 3.48
CA LEU A 172 -0.25 2.97 4.42
C LEU A 172 -1.19 1.92 5.02
N VAL A 173 -0.80 0.64 5.01
CA VAL A 173 -1.49 -0.44 5.73
C VAL A 173 -0.54 -1.03 6.77
N ILE A 174 -0.99 -1.17 8.01
CA ILE A 174 -0.26 -1.81 9.11
C ILE A 174 -1.13 -2.95 9.65
N ALA A 175 -0.55 -4.13 9.82
CA ALA A 175 -1.26 -5.27 10.38
C ALA A 175 -0.38 -6.05 11.36
N ASN A 176 -1.00 -6.74 12.32
CA ASN A 176 -0.33 -7.73 13.18
C ASN A 176 -0.83 -9.17 12.94
N GLY A 177 -0.28 -10.12 13.70
CA GLY A 177 -0.55 -11.56 13.58
C GLY A 177 0.17 -12.25 12.41
N ASP A 178 -0.42 -13.33 11.90
CA ASP A 178 0.18 -14.16 10.83
C ASP A 178 0.46 -13.38 9.54
N ARG A 179 -0.35 -12.35 9.30
CA ARG A 179 -0.24 -11.41 8.17
C ARG A 179 0.35 -10.07 8.62
N GLY A 180 1.20 -10.09 9.66
CA GLY A 180 1.78 -8.88 10.21
C GLY A 180 2.80 -8.24 9.27
N GLY A 181 2.75 -6.91 9.17
CA GLY A 181 3.61 -6.14 8.27
C GLY A 181 3.17 -4.70 8.08
N VAL A 182 3.92 -3.97 7.27
CA VAL A 182 3.58 -2.63 6.78
C VAL A 182 3.66 -2.63 5.26
N TRP A 183 2.68 -1.98 4.62
CA TRP A 183 2.64 -1.77 3.17
C TRP A 183 2.39 -0.30 2.86
N ILE A 184 3.02 0.20 1.81
CA ILE A 184 2.74 1.54 1.27
C ILE A 184 2.38 1.36 -0.19
N ASP A 185 1.19 1.82 -0.57
CA ASP A 185 0.62 1.68 -1.91
C ASP A 185 0.62 0.22 -2.42
N GLY A 186 0.48 -0.71 -1.49
CA GLY A 186 0.48 -2.16 -1.74
C GLY A 186 1.87 -2.81 -1.69
N ASP A 187 2.95 -2.04 -1.69
CA ASP A 187 4.32 -2.55 -1.64
C ASP A 187 4.74 -2.85 -0.20
N PRO A 188 5.23 -4.06 0.11
CA PRO A 188 5.66 -4.41 1.46
C PRO A 188 6.93 -3.66 1.84
N VAL A 189 6.93 -3.07 3.04
CA VAL A 189 8.09 -2.41 3.62
C VAL A 189 9.11 -3.48 4.05
N GLY A 190 10.29 -3.48 3.42
CA GLY A 190 11.31 -4.50 3.64
C GLY A 190 12.11 -4.37 4.93
N ARG A 191 12.25 -3.15 5.48
CA ARG A 191 13.02 -2.90 6.70
C ARG A 191 12.08 -2.92 7.90
N ILE A 192 11.95 -4.09 8.54
CA ILE A 192 10.93 -4.35 9.55
C ILE A 192 11.45 -5.21 10.72
N ASN A 193 10.94 -4.95 11.92
CA ASN A 193 11.14 -5.78 13.11
C ASN A 193 10.04 -6.85 13.22
N PRO A 194 10.38 -8.15 13.48
CA PRO A 194 9.40 -9.21 13.67
C PRO A 194 8.34 -8.96 14.75
N ALA A 195 8.64 -8.14 15.76
CA ALA A 195 7.73 -7.78 16.85
C ALA A 195 6.43 -7.12 16.35
N ILE A 196 6.37 -6.63 15.10
CA ILE A 196 5.14 -6.10 14.50
C ILE A 196 3.99 -7.13 14.46
N ARG A 197 4.31 -8.44 14.55
CA ARG A 197 3.31 -9.51 14.57
C ARG A 197 2.59 -9.61 15.91
N ALA A 198 3.17 -9.07 16.98
CA ALA A 198 2.60 -9.14 18.32
C ALA A 198 1.42 -8.16 18.50
N GLY A 199 0.64 -8.37 19.55
CA GLY A 199 -0.36 -7.39 20.00
C GLY A 199 0.30 -6.12 20.53
N LEU A 200 -0.36 -4.98 20.39
CA LEU A 200 0.08 -3.74 21.04
C LEU A 200 0.07 -3.93 22.56
N VAL A 201 1.01 -3.29 23.27
CA VAL A 201 0.99 -3.33 24.75
C VAL A 201 -0.29 -2.73 25.31
N ASP A 202 -0.64 -3.17 26.51
CA ASP A 202 -1.71 -2.55 27.30
C ASP A 202 -1.34 -1.09 27.62
N GLY A 203 -2.37 -0.25 27.65
CA GLY A 203 -2.21 1.19 27.89
C GLY A 203 -3.41 1.97 27.38
N PRO A 204 -3.38 3.31 27.48
CA PRO A 204 -4.45 4.15 26.97
C PRO A 204 -4.73 3.85 25.49
N TRP A 205 -5.98 3.58 25.17
CA TRP A 205 -6.48 3.45 23.80
C TRP A 205 -6.83 4.82 23.20
N ARG A 206 -6.02 5.83 23.53
CA ARG A 206 -6.17 7.22 23.09
C ARG A 206 -5.31 7.40 21.86
N TRP A 207 -5.91 7.72 20.74
CA TRP A 207 -5.23 7.94 19.47
C TRP A 207 -5.35 9.39 19.04
N ARG A 208 -4.40 9.89 18.26
CA ARG A 208 -4.43 11.21 17.64
C ARG A 208 -4.09 11.11 16.16
N LEU A 209 -4.90 11.75 15.33
CA LEU A 209 -4.63 11.94 13.91
C LEU A 209 -4.04 13.35 13.70
N GLY A 210 -2.90 13.43 13.00
CA GLY A 210 -2.23 14.68 12.64
C GLY A 210 -1.22 15.23 13.64
N GLY A 211 -0.79 14.44 14.63
CA GLY A 211 0.32 14.81 15.51
C GLY A 211 0.68 13.74 16.53
N GLY A 212 1.84 13.90 17.15
CA GLY A 212 2.39 13.03 18.20
C GLY A 212 2.32 13.68 19.57
N GLU A 213 2.95 13.04 20.55
CA GLU A 213 3.08 13.51 21.92
C GLU A 213 4.37 12.97 22.53
N TYR A 214 5.09 13.78 23.30
CA TYR A 214 6.16 13.30 24.17
C TYR A 214 5.85 13.71 25.60
N GLU A 215 5.86 12.75 26.52
CA GLU A 215 5.55 12.98 27.95
C GLU A 215 4.26 13.78 28.21
N GLY A 216 3.20 13.57 27.43
CA GLY A 216 1.96 14.34 27.58
C GLY A 216 1.91 15.64 26.78
N VAL A 217 3.01 16.08 26.17
CA VAL A 217 3.11 17.34 25.44
C VAL A 217 2.91 17.10 23.94
N PRO A 218 1.91 17.73 23.29
CA PRO A 218 1.73 17.64 21.84
C PRO A 218 2.99 18.06 21.07
N ALA A 219 3.36 17.27 20.07
CA ALA A 219 4.58 17.46 19.28
C ALA A 219 4.39 16.96 17.83
N ASP A 220 5.38 17.25 16.99
CA ASP A 220 5.51 16.73 15.62
C ASP A 220 4.22 16.82 14.78
N PRO A 221 3.61 18.03 14.65
CA PRO A 221 2.38 18.20 13.90
C PRO A 221 2.59 17.81 12.43
N PHE A 222 1.65 17.04 11.88
CA PHE A 222 1.69 16.69 10.47
C PHE A 222 1.29 17.88 9.60
N ARG A 223 2.13 18.20 8.61
CA ARG A 223 1.93 19.34 7.69
C ARG A 223 1.36 18.91 6.33
N GLY A 224 1.04 17.63 6.17
CA GLY A 224 0.25 17.12 5.06
C GLY A 224 -1.24 17.13 5.39
N THR A 225 -2.00 16.28 4.70
CA THR A 225 -3.42 16.06 5.00
C THR A 225 -3.66 14.57 5.16
N VAL A 226 -4.16 14.15 6.33
CA VAL A 226 -4.69 12.80 6.47
C VAL A 226 -6.09 12.79 5.90
N MET A 227 -6.29 12.03 4.84
CA MET A 227 -7.55 11.96 4.10
C MET A 227 -8.50 11.00 4.81
N ARG A 228 -7.97 9.88 5.30
CA ARG A 228 -8.77 8.82 5.91
C ARG A 228 -7.92 7.90 6.78
N LEU A 229 -8.51 7.46 7.89
CA LEU A 229 -8.08 6.37 8.74
C LEU A 229 -9.19 5.34 8.76
N ARG A 230 -8.86 4.08 8.52
CA ARG A 230 -9.73 2.93 8.79
C ARG A 230 -9.03 1.94 9.69
N ALA A 231 -9.79 1.35 10.60
CA ALA A 231 -9.28 0.35 11.52
C ALA A 231 -10.21 -0.86 11.58
N TRP A 232 -9.60 -2.05 11.56
CA TRP A 232 -10.29 -3.33 11.71
C TRP A 232 -9.70 -4.11 12.88
N GLY A 233 -10.52 -4.91 13.54
CA GLY A 233 -10.11 -5.80 14.64
C GLY A 233 -11.14 -6.86 14.98
#